data_AF-A0A164LCJ7-F1
#
_entry.id   AF-A0A164LCJ7-F1
#
_cell.length_a   1.000
_cell.length_b   1.000
_cell.length_c   1.000
_cell.angle_alpha   90.00
_cell.angle_beta   90.00
_cell.angle_gamma   90.00
#
_symmetry.space_group_name_H-M   'P 1'
#
loop_
_entity.id
_entity.type
_entity.pdbx_description
1 polymer ?
#
loop_
_entity_poly.entity_id
_entity_poly.type
_entity_poly.pdbx_seq_one_letter_code
_entity_poly.pdbx_strand_id
1 'polypeptide(L)'
;MRYTQAQLAELAGLSKSAIEKIEAGKLVPGLESLGTLFDALLIPYIYRERIIAALFPGMLDRILGPAGGVPTAADMADLADLPYPAAYLALPEGYVFGTNQHWDNTFPGLQAKASMVEWLFTEPYAKVVLLDWERIAHTFTYGLRMMGPLAMSPTRIADITQRCESHPRWAHMWITDPVEPLAQQPILRLASPFDWSISQREVRIDKPHLPHRPWVTYRLTPVRDQAAAA
;
A
#
# COMPACT_ATOMS: atom_id res chain seq x y z
N MET A 1 4.54 -18.43 0.14
CA MET A 1 5.49 -19.58 0.15
C MET A 1 6.29 -19.50 1.46
N ARG A 2 6.48 -20.61 2.19
CA ARG A 2 7.32 -20.63 3.40
C ARG A 2 8.63 -21.35 3.09
N TYR A 3 9.74 -20.65 3.11
CA TYR A 3 11.08 -21.24 2.98
C TYR A 3 11.60 -21.64 4.36
N THR A 4 12.36 -22.73 4.43
CA THR A 4 13.25 -22.98 5.57
C THR A 4 14.43 -22.01 5.52
N GLN A 5 15.09 -21.79 6.67
CA GLN A 5 16.30 -20.95 6.73
C GLN A 5 17.40 -21.42 5.76
N ALA A 6 17.54 -22.73 5.57
CA ALA A 6 18.53 -23.30 4.65
C ALA A 6 18.18 -22.99 3.19
N GLN A 7 16.91 -23.12 2.80
CA GLN A 7 16.44 -22.78 1.46
C GLN A 7 16.58 -21.28 1.19
N LEU A 8 16.24 -20.43 2.16
CA LEU A 8 16.39 -18.98 2.00
C LEU A 8 17.86 -18.58 1.89
N ALA A 9 18.74 -19.19 2.69
CA ALA A 9 20.18 -18.97 2.61
C ALA A 9 20.72 -19.30 1.21
N GLU A 10 20.33 -20.46 0.66
CA GLU A 10 20.70 -20.88 -0.69
C GLU A 10 20.19 -19.89 -1.75
N LEU A 11 18.90 -19.53 -1.71
CA LEU A 11 18.29 -18.60 -2.67
C LEU A 11 18.90 -17.19 -2.62
N ALA A 12 19.25 -16.70 -1.43
CA ALA A 12 19.79 -15.35 -1.23
C ALA A 12 21.32 -15.28 -1.36
N GLY A 13 22.00 -16.41 -1.57
CA GLY A 13 23.47 -16.47 -1.59
C GLY A 13 24.10 -16.13 -0.23
N LEU A 14 23.41 -16.42 0.87
CA LEU A 14 23.85 -16.14 2.24
C LEU A 14 24.14 -17.44 2.99
N SER A 15 24.85 -17.35 4.12
CA SER A 15 25.00 -18.49 5.02
C SER A 15 23.75 -18.69 5.87
N LYS A 16 23.41 -19.95 6.21
CA LYS A 16 22.31 -20.25 7.14
C LYS A 16 22.47 -19.51 8.47
N SER A 17 23.69 -19.43 9.00
CA SER A 17 23.98 -18.69 10.23
C SER A 17 23.71 -17.17 10.10
N ALA A 18 23.93 -16.59 8.91
CA ALA A 18 23.56 -15.20 8.67
C ALA A 18 22.03 -15.02 8.69
N ILE A 19 21.28 -15.91 8.03
CA ILE A 19 19.80 -15.91 8.08
C ILE A 19 19.30 -16.04 9.52
N GLU A 20 19.82 -17.00 10.28
CA GLU A 20 19.47 -17.19 11.70
C GLU A 20 19.70 -15.92 12.54
N LYS A 21 20.82 -15.21 12.31
CA LYS A 21 21.13 -13.96 13.02
C LYS A 21 20.23 -12.81 12.57
N ILE A 22 19.87 -12.74 11.29
CA ILE A 22 18.96 -11.72 10.75
C ILE A 22 17.56 -11.92 11.35
N GLU A 23 17.02 -13.13 11.28
CA GLU A 23 15.69 -13.45 11.84
C GLU A 23 15.63 -13.23 13.36
N ALA A 24 16.73 -13.48 14.08
CA ALA A 24 16.84 -13.19 15.50
C ALA A 24 17.07 -11.70 15.83
N GLY A 25 17.16 -10.81 14.83
CA GLY A 25 17.45 -9.38 15.02
C GLY A 25 18.87 -9.07 15.51
N LYS A 26 19.78 -10.05 15.45
CA LYS A 26 21.19 -9.92 15.90
C LYS A 26 22.12 -9.42 14.79
N LEU A 27 21.65 -9.40 13.55
CA LEU A 27 22.39 -8.92 12.39
C LEU A 27 21.46 -8.10 11.49
N VAL A 28 21.83 -6.84 11.23
CA VAL A 28 21.21 -6.04 10.18
C VAL A 28 21.97 -6.33 8.88
N PRO A 29 21.33 -6.87 7.82
CA PRO A 29 22.01 -7.16 6.56
C PRO A 29 22.45 -5.87 5.88
N GLY A 30 23.61 -5.86 5.22
CA GLY A 30 24.01 -4.75 4.35
C GLY A 30 23.10 -4.62 3.12
N LEU A 31 23.16 -3.48 2.40
CA LEU A 31 22.27 -3.20 1.26
C LEU A 31 22.33 -4.27 0.15
N GLU A 32 23.51 -4.81 -0.13
CA GLU A 32 23.68 -5.88 -1.12
C GLU A 32 22.95 -7.16 -0.69
N SER A 33 23.19 -7.64 0.53
CA SER A 33 22.50 -8.82 1.09
C SER A 33 21.00 -8.60 1.24
N LEU A 34 20.58 -7.36 1.51
CA LEU A 34 19.16 -7.02 1.56
C LEU A 34 18.52 -7.08 0.18
N GLY A 35 19.24 -6.68 -0.87
CA GLY A 35 18.82 -6.83 -2.26
C GLY A 35 18.55 -8.29 -2.63
N THR A 36 19.48 -9.20 -2.32
CA THR A 36 19.31 -10.63 -2.61
C THR A 36 18.17 -11.25 -1.80
N LEU A 37 17.97 -10.83 -0.55
CA LEU A 37 16.83 -11.23 0.26
C LEU A 37 15.49 -10.74 -0.32
N PHE A 38 15.43 -9.51 -0.81
CA PHE A 38 14.21 -9.01 -1.46
C PHE A 38 13.85 -9.81 -2.71
N ASP A 39 14.84 -10.21 -3.50
CA ASP A 39 14.60 -11.01 -4.70
C ASP A 39 14.19 -12.44 -4.33
N ALA A 40 14.90 -13.08 -3.39
CA ALA A 40 14.57 -14.42 -2.91
C ALA A 40 13.17 -14.53 -2.29
N LEU A 41 12.74 -13.49 -1.56
CA LEU A 41 11.42 -13.42 -0.93
C LEU A 41 10.35 -12.80 -1.84
N LEU A 42 10.70 -12.44 -3.07
CA LEU A 42 9.81 -11.79 -4.04
C LEU A 42 9.13 -10.53 -3.48
N ILE A 43 9.86 -9.74 -2.68
CA ILE A 43 9.32 -8.51 -2.09
C ILE A 43 9.09 -7.47 -3.20
N PRO A 44 7.83 -7.02 -3.40
CA PRO A 44 7.51 -6.00 -4.39
C PRO A 44 8.30 -4.71 -4.17
N TYR A 45 8.72 -4.08 -5.28
CA TYR A 45 9.50 -2.83 -5.28
C TYR A 45 8.92 -1.76 -4.34
N ILE A 46 7.58 -1.61 -4.35
CA ILE A 46 6.86 -0.60 -3.56
C ILE A 46 7.08 -0.70 -2.05
N TYR A 47 7.50 -1.87 -1.53
CA TYR A 47 7.79 -2.06 -0.11
C TYR A 47 9.28 -1.95 0.23
N ARG A 48 10.17 -2.07 -0.76
CA ARG A 48 11.63 -2.12 -0.53
C ARG A 48 12.16 -0.84 0.11
N GLU A 49 11.74 0.33 -0.38
CA GLU A 49 12.12 1.63 0.19
C GLU A 49 11.74 1.72 1.68
N ARG A 50 10.54 1.26 2.04
CA ARG A 50 10.06 1.27 3.42
C ARG A 50 10.85 0.32 4.32
N ILE A 51 11.18 -0.87 3.83
CA ILE A 51 12.00 -1.83 4.59
C ILE A 51 13.41 -1.25 4.82
N ILE A 52 14.01 -0.63 3.80
CA ILE A 52 15.30 0.05 3.92
C ILE A 52 15.22 1.17 4.96
N ALA A 53 14.19 2.02 4.89
CA ALA A 53 14.00 3.11 5.84
C ALA A 53 13.89 2.61 7.30
N ALA A 54 13.24 1.47 7.51
CA ALA A 54 13.08 0.87 8.84
C ALA A 54 14.39 0.23 9.36
N LEU A 55 15.16 -0.45 8.50
CA LEU A 55 16.44 -1.07 8.87
C LEU A 55 17.56 -0.07 9.06
N PHE A 56 17.50 1.07 8.36
CA PHE A 56 18.53 2.11 8.39
C PHE A 56 17.91 3.49 8.64
N PRO A 57 17.45 3.78 9.87
CA PRO A 57 16.77 5.03 10.19
C PRO A 57 17.62 6.27 9.81
N GLY A 58 17.01 7.22 9.10
CA GLY A 58 17.65 8.47 8.65
C GLY A 58 18.63 8.33 7.48
N MET A 59 18.92 7.12 7.01
CA MET A 59 19.83 6.91 5.88
C MET A 59 19.27 7.48 4.58
N LEU A 60 17.98 7.26 4.30
CA LEU A 60 17.33 7.79 3.10
C LEU A 60 17.30 9.32 3.13
N ASP A 61 16.97 9.94 4.25
CA ASP A 61 17.00 11.41 4.37
C ASP A 61 18.40 11.98 4.16
N ARG A 62 19.44 11.27 4.60
CA ARG A 62 20.83 11.67 4.39
C ARG A 62 21.27 11.56 2.93
N ILE A 63 20.74 10.59 2.19
CA ILE A 63 21.10 10.33 0.78
C ILE A 63 20.26 11.18 -0.18
N LEU A 64 18.95 11.25 0.06
CA LEU A 64 17.95 11.85 -0.85
C LEU A 64 17.50 13.24 -0.41
N GLY A 65 17.87 13.67 0.82
CA GLY A 65 17.30 14.85 1.47
C GLY A 65 16.04 14.51 2.28
N PRO A 66 15.61 15.42 3.18
CA PRO A 66 14.48 15.17 4.06
C PRO A 66 13.19 14.97 3.26
N ALA A 67 12.48 13.88 3.54
CA ALA A 67 11.13 13.68 3.01
C ALA A 67 10.16 14.70 3.64
N GLY A 68 9.42 15.46 2.82
CA GLY A 68 8.39 16.37 3.33
C GLY A 68 7.23 15.61 3.98
N GLY A 69 6.73 16.05 5.15
CA GLY A 69 5.78 15.26 5.96
C GLY A 69 4.29 15.42 5.61
N VAL A 70 3.88 16.52 4.99
CA VAL A 70 2.48 16.81 4.62
C VAL A 70 2.45 17.44 3.23
N PRO A 71 1.44 17.14 2.38
CA PRO A 71 1.28 17.81 1.10
C PRO A 71 1.22 19.34 1.26
N THR A 72 1.99 20.02 0.42
CA THR A 72 2.00 21.48 0.29
C THR A 72 0.82 21.94 -0.57
N ALA A 73 0.56 23.25 -0.59
CA ALA A 73 -0.46 23.82 -1.49
C ALA A 73 -0.18 23.52 -2.97
N ALA A 74 1.08 23.48 -3.38
CA ALA A 74 1.47 23.14 -4.75
C ALA A 74 1.19 21.66 -5.09
N ASP A 75 1.46 20.74 -4.15
CA ASP A 75 1.10 19.33 -4.33
C ASP A 75 -0.43 19.18 -4.44
N MET A 76 -1.20 19.90 -3.60
CA MET A 76 -2.66 19.84 -3.66
C MET A 76 -3.23 20.43 -4.96
N ALA A 77 -2.59 21.45 -5.53
CA ALA A 77 -2.96 22.00 -6.84
C ALA A 77 -2.72 20.98 -7.97
N ASP A 78 -1.54 20.35 -8.00
CA ASP A 78 -1.23 19.27 -8.96
C ASP A 78 -2.23 18.10 -8.84
N LEU A 79 -2.55 17.68 -7.61
CA LEU A 79 -3.55 16.64 -7.36
C LEU A 79 -4.95 17.04 -7.87
N ALA A 80 -5.33 18.31 -7.70
CA ALA A 80 -6.63 18.83 -8.13
C ALA A 80 -6.79 18.88 -9.65
N ASP A 81 -5.70 19.06 -10.40
CA ASP A 81 -5.71 19.11 -11.88
C ASP A 81 -5.87 17.73 -12.53
N LEU A 82 -5.76 16.63 -11.77
CA LEU A 82 -5.97 15.28 -12.30
C LEU A 82 -7.45 15.02 -12.64
N PRO A 83 -7.80 14.62 -13.89
CA PRO A 83 -9.19 14.52 -14.36
C PRO A 83 -9.89 13.21 -13.94
N TYR A 84 -9.37 12.52 -12.93
CA TYR A 84 -9.85 11.22 -12.45
C TYR A 84 -9.61 11.10 -10.95
N PRO A 85 -10.27 10.16 -10.25
CA PRO A 85 -10.08 9.99 -8.81
C PRO A 85 -8.61 9.76 -8.46
N ALA A 86 -8.07 10.61 -7.60
CA ALA A 86 -6.69 10.53 -7.17
C ALA A 86 -6.51 10.96 -5.70
N ALA A 87 -5.57 10.32 -5.03
CA ALA A 87 -5.20 10.62 -3.66
C ALA A 87 -3.69 10.46 -3.44
N TYR A 88 -3.17 11.19 -2.47
CA TYR A 88 -1.86 10.91 -1.89
C TYR A 88 -2.00 9.90 -0.76
N LEU A 89 -1.38 8.73 -0.88
CA LEU A 89 -1.48 7.65 0.10
C LEU A 89 -0.10 7.27 0.65
N ALA A 90 0.00 7.02 1.96
CA ALA A 90 1.04 6.13 2.47
C ALA A 90 0.58 4.69 2.31
N LEU A 91 1.47 3.88 1.73
CA LEU A 91 1.29 2.45 1.62
C LEU A 91 2.22 1.73 2.60
N PRO A 92 1.76 0.60 3.17
CA PRO A 92 0.54 -0.12 2.80
C PRO A 92 -0.72 0.14 3.62
N GLU A 93 -0.66 0.91 4.70
CA GLU A 93 -1.81 1.18 5.57
C GLU A 93 -2.92 2.02 4.92
N GLY A 94 -2.62 2.61 3.76
CA GLY A 94 -3.52 3.45 3.00
C GLY A 94 -3.92 4.70 3.75
N TYR A 95 -3.01 5.29 4.52
CA TYR A 95 -3.25 6.57 5.15
C TYR A 95 -3.32 7.67 4.09
N VAL A 96 -4.42 8.42 4.08
CA VAL A 96 -4.72 9.42 3.06
C VAL A 96 -4.14 10.78 3.49
N PHE A 97 -3.20 11.32 2.71
CA PHE A 97 -2.63 12.65 2.95
C PHE A 97 -3.44 13.77 2.29
N GLY A 98 -4.05 13.49 1.15
CA GLY A 98 -4.81 14.46 0.36
C GLY A 98 -5.59 13.75 -0.74
N THR A 99 -6.68 14.35 -1.18
CA THR A 99 -7.61 13.83 -2.19
C THR A 99 -7.96 14.95 -3.16
N ASN A 100 -8.35 14.60 -4.39
CA ASN A 100 -9.02 15.53 -5.29
C ASN A 100 -10.54 15.36 -5.25
N GLN A 101 -11.27 16.29 -5.88
CA GLN A 101 -12.73 16.26 -5.89
C GLN A 101 -13.30 14.98 -6.52
N HIS A 102 -12.63 14.44 -7.54
CA HIS A 102 -13.05 13.19 -8.17
C HIS A 102 -12.95 11.99 -7.22
N TRP A 103 -11.93 11.96 -6.37
CA TRP A 103 -11.78 10.97 -5.30
C TRP A 103 -12.91 11.10 -4.28
N ASP A 104 -13.16 12.30 -3.77
CA ASP A 104 -14.18 12.52 -2.75
C ASP A 104 -15.58 12.12 -3.26
N ASN A 105 -15.87 12.40 -4.54
CA ASN A 105 -17.12 11.99 -5.17
C ASN A 105 -17.22 10.46 -5.35
N THR A 106 -16.08 9.79 -5.58
CA THR A 106 -16.03 8.34 -5.80
C THR A 106 -16.08 7.56 -4.48
N PHE A 107 -15.39 8.04 -3.45
CA PHE A 107 -15.25 7.39 -2.15
C PHE A 107 -15.72 8.30 -1.01
N PRO A 108 -17.04 8.55 -0.88
CA PRO A 108 -17.58 9.32 0.24
C PRO A 108 -17.08 8.79 1.58
N GLY A 109 -16.55 9.69 2.43
CA GLY A 109 -16.00 9.36 3.74
C GLY A 109 -14.52 8.97 3.76
N LEU A 110 -13.89 8.70 2.61
CA LEU A 110 -12.45 8.41 2.53
C LEU A 110 -11.63 9.67 2.22
N GLN A 111 -11.60 10.59 3.18
CA GLN A 111 -10.94 11.89 3.03
C GLN A 111 -9.53 11.91 3.62
N ALA A 112 -8.83 13.04 3.48
CA ALA A 112 -7.55 13.27 4.12
C ALA A 112 -7.60 12.94 5.63
N LYS A 113 -6.53 12.30 6.13
CA LYS A 113 -6.35 11.77 7.48
C LYS A 113 -7.15 10.50 7.81
N ALA A 114 -7.95 9.98 6.88
CA ALA A 114 -8.56 8.66 7.02
C ALA A 114 -7.54 7.54 6.70
N SER A 115 -7.80 6.33 7.21
CA SER A 115 -7.17 5.11 6.73
C SER A 115 -8.10 4.40 5.76
N MET A 116 -7.59 4.04 4.59
CA MET A 116 -8.27 3.17 3.63
C MET A 116 -8.68 1.85 4.29
N VAL A 117 -7.84 1.25 5.14
CA VAL A 117 -8.18 0.01 5.86
C VAL A 117 -9.40 0.23 6.73
N GLU A 118 -9.41 1.27 7.57
CA GLU A 118 -10.56 1.57 8.45
C GLU A 118 -11.83 1.76 7.59
N TRP A 119 -11.76 2.62 6.57
CA TRP A 119 -12.89 2.90 5.68
C TRP A 119 -13.44 1.62 5.02
N LEU A 120 -12.57 0.71 4.56
CA LEU A 120 -12.99 -0.54 3.93
C LEU A 120 -13.83 -1.43 4.86
N PHE A 121 -13.61 -1.41 6.17
CA PHE A 121 -14.29 -2.28 7.12
C PHE A 121 -15.39 -1.59 7.93
N THR A 122 -15.34 -0.26 8.08
CA THR A 122 -16.29 0.49 8.91
C THR A 122 -17.35 1.24 8.12
N GLU A 123 -17.05 1.67 6.88
CA GLU A 123 -18.00 2.45 6.08
C GLU A 123 -18.90 1.56 5.23
N PRO A 124 -20.24 1.67 5.35
CA PRO A 124 -21.17 0.88 4.54
C PRO A 124 -20.99 1.07 3.03
N TYR A 125 -20.60 2.28 2.62
CA TYR A 125 -20.38 2.63 1.21
C TYR A 125 -19.21 1.88 0.57
N ALA A 126 -18.26 1.37 1.36
CA ALA A 126 -17.07 0.73 0.80
C ALA A 126 -17.41 -0.47 -0.09
N LYS A 127 -18.35 -1.32 0.35
CA LYS A 127 -18.82 -2.49 -0.43
C LYS A 127 -19.74 -2.13 -1.59
N VAL A 128 -20.41 -0.99 -1.47
CA VAL A 128 -21.32 -0.49 -2.51
C VAL A 128 -20.51 0.05 -3.68
N VAL A 129 -19.50 0.88 -3.39
CA VAL A 129 -18.64 1.50 -4.40
C VAL A 129 -17.66 0.49 -4.99
N LEU A 130 -17.02 -0.35 -4.17
CA LEU A 130 -16.03 -1.32 -4.63
C LEU A 130 -16.68 -2.67 -4.91
N LEU A 131 -16.98 -2.97 -6.17
CA LEU A 131 -17.55 -4.28 -6.53
C LEU A 131 -16.59 -5.44 -6.25
N ASP A 132 -15.28 -5.16 -6.28
CA ASP A 132 -14.21 -6.09 -5.91
C ASP A 132 -13.72 -5.88 -4.46
N TRP A 133 -14.60 -5.38 -3.58
CA TRP A 133 -14.27 -4.99 -2.20
C TRP A 133 -13.42 -6.04 -1.47
N GLU A 134 -13.80 -7.31 -1.56
CA GLU A 134 -13.15 -8.39 -0.83
C GLU A 134 -11.66 -8.51 -1.16
N ARG A 135 -11.31 -8.42 -2.45
CA ARG A 135 -9.93 -8.46 -2.93
C ARG A 135 -9.12 -7.26 -2.44
N ILE A 136 -9.72 -6.07 -2.44
CA ILE A 136 -9.08 -4.82 -2.03
C ILE A 136 -8.87 -4.81 -0.51
N ALA A 137 -9.92 -5.10 0.25
CA ALA A 137 -9.89 -5.22 1.71
C ALA A 137 -8.84 -6.22 2.16
N HIS A 138 -8.77 -7.39 1.53
CA HIS A 138 -7.77 -8.40 1.87
C HIS A 138 -6.34 -7.93 1.53
N THR A 139 -6.13 -7.29 0.37
CA THR A 139 -4.82 -6.74 -0.02
C THR A 139 -4.32 -5.68 0.99
N PHE A 140 -5.17 -4.74 1.37
CA PHE A 140 -4.82 -3.70 2.35
C PHE A 140 -4.62 -4.27 3.76
N THR A 141 -5.43 -5.26 4.17
CA THR A 141 -5.28 -5.96 5.46
C THR A 141 -3.94 -6.71 5.51
N TYR A 142 -3.61 -7.45 4.45
CA TYR A 142 -2.33 -8.14 4.31
C TYR A 142 -1.16 -7.14 4.38
N GLY A 143 -1.27 -6.03 3.65
CA GLY A 143 -0.28 -4.96 3.68
C GLY A 143 -0.07 -4.39 5.09
N LEU A 144 -1.15 -4.05 5.80
CA LEU A 144 -1.10 -3.57 7.18
C LEU A 144 -0.44 -4.59 8.12
N ARG A 145 -0.79 -5.87 8.02
CA ARG A 145 -0.19 -6.93 8.84
C ARG A 145 1.31 -7.07 8.59
N MET A 146 1.73 -7.09 7.33
CA MET A 146 3.11 -7.39 6.96
C MET A 146 4.06 -6.22 7.18
N MET A 147 3.58 -5.00 6.96
CA MET A 147 4.43 -3.81 6.88
C MET A 147 4.05 -2.74 7.90
N GLY A 148 2.86 -2.81 8.51
CA GLY A 148 2.43 -1.91 9.58
C GLY A 148 3.47 -1.81 10.70
N PRO A 149 4.04 -2.90 11.22
CA PRO A 149 5.08 -2.83 12.26
C PRO A 149 6.34 -2.05 11.85
N LEU A 150 6.60 -1.88 10.55
CA LEU A 150 7.71 -1.09 10.02
C LEU A 150 7.32 0.37 9.72
N ALA A 151 6.03 0.66 9.57
CA ALA A 151 5.53 1.94 9.09
C ALA A 151 4.90 2.81 10.19
N MET A 152 4.43 2.23 11.29
CA MET A 152 3.67 2.94 12.32
C MET A 152 3.87 2.37 13.74
N SER A 153 3.40 3.09 14.74
CA SER A 153 3.47 2.66 16.13
C SER A 153 2.54 1.45 16.39
N PRO A 154 2.89 0.56 17.34
CA PRO A 154 2.02 -0.55 17.75
C PRO A 154 0.63 -0.09 18.18
N THR A 155 0.52 1.07 18.85
CA THR A 155 -0.76 1.67 19.24
C THR A 155 -1.65 1.97 18.04
N ARG A 156 -1.09 2.54 16.96
CA ARG A 156 -1.90 2.84 15.78
C ARG A 156 -2.40 1.58 15.07
N ILE A 157 -1.58 0.52 15.04
CA ILE A 157 -2.00 -0.80 14.51
C ILE A 157 -3.14 -1.35 15.35
N ALA A 158 -3.03 -1.30 16.68
CA ALA A 158 -4.06 -1.75 17.60
C ALA A 158 -5.37 -0.98 17.42
N ASP A 159 -5.31 0.35 17.28
CA ASP A 159 -6.48 1.20 17.04
C ASP A 159 -7.22 0.83 15.75
N ILE A 160 -6.49 0.65 14.64
CA ILE A 160 -7.08 0.25 13.35
C ILE A 160 -7.70 -1.14 13.49
N THR A 161 -6.99 -2.07 14.10
CA THR A 161 -7.43 -3.45 14.30
C THR A 161 -8.74 -3.49 15.10
N GLN A 162 -8.78 -2.79 16.24
CA GLN A 162 -9.96 -2.72 17.11
C GLN A 162 -11.20 -2.19 16.38
N ARG A 163 -11.05 -1.17 15.52
CA ARG A 163 -12.18 -0.62 14.74
C ARG A 163 -12.68 -1.62 13.69
N CYS A 164 -11.78 -2.37 13.07
CA CYS A 164 -12.12 -3.31 11.99
C CYS A 164 -12.62 -4.67 12.51
N GLU A 165 -12.27 -5.06 13.74
CA GLU A 165 -12.61 -6.37 14.34
C GLU A 165 -14.11 -6.66 14.41
N SER A 166 -14.95 -5.62 14.47
CA SER A 166 -16.41 -5.78 14.43
C SER A 166 -16.92 -6.35 13.10
N HIS A 167 -16.13 -6.26 12.02
CA HIS A 167 -16.52 -6.72 10.70
C HIS A 167 -16.32 -8.24 10.54
N PRO A 168 -17.34 -9.03 10.13
CA PRO A 168 -17.27 -10.50 10.11
C PRO A 168 -16.15 -11.12 9.27
N ARG A 169 -15.66 -10.39 8.25
CA ARG A 169 -14.57 -10.85 7.38
C ARG A 169 -13.17 -10.51 7.90
N TRP A 170 -13.05 -9.61 8.89
CA TRP A 170 -11.75 -9.09 9.35
C TRP A 170 -10.83 -10.20 9.84
N ALA A 171 -11.30 -11.02 10.80
CA ALA A 171 -10.49 -12.07 11.41
C ALA A 171 -9.92 -13.05 10.36
N HIS A 172 -10.71 -13.40 9.33
CA HIS A 172 -10.24 -14.25 8.25
C HIS A 172 -9.17 -13.56 7.41
N MET A 173 -9.43 -12.34 6.91
CA MET A 173 -8.49 -11.59 6.07
C MET A 173 -7.19 -11.23 6.80
N TRP A 174 -7.23 -11.08 8.12
CA TRP A 174 -6.05 -10.81 8.93
C TRP A 174 -5.10 -12.01 9.00
N ILE A 175 -5.60 -13.25 9.00
CA ILE A 175 -4.75 -14.44 9.15
C ILE A 175 -4.38 -15.10 7.83
N THR A 176 -5.09 -14.81 6.74
CA THR A 176 -4.84 -15.39 5.41
C THR A 176 -4.13 -14.42 4.45
N ASP A 177 -3.53 -14.97 3.40
CA ASP A 177 -2.93 -14.19 2.32
C ASP A 177 -3.95 -13.97 1.19
N PRO A 178 -3.91 -12.84 0.47
CA PRO A 178 -4.82 -12.58 -0.64
C PRO A 178 -4.52 -13.54 -1.80
N VAL A 179 -5.58 -14.14 -2.36
CA VAL A 179 -5.48 -15.11 -3.47
C VAL A 179 -4.92 -14.46 -4.73
N GLU A 180 -5.36 -13.24 -5.04
CA GLU A 180 -4.92 -12.44 -6.18
C GLU A 180 -4.58 -11.02 -5.71
N PRO A 181 -3.28 -10.71 -5.51
CA PRO A 181 -2.85 -9.38 -5.12
C PRO A 181 -3.24 -8.34 -6.19
N LEU A 182 -3.69 -7.16 -5.75
CA LEU A 182 -4.05 -6.05 -6.65
C LEU A 182 -2.92 -5.69 -7.65
N ALA A 183 -1.65 -5.88 -7.25
CA ALA A 183 -0.50 -5.63 -8.11
C ALA A 183 -0.47 -6.51 -9.38
N GLN A 184 -1.11 -7.68 -9.36
CA GLN A 184 -1.18 -8.59 -10.51
C GLN A 184 -2.33 -8.26 -11.46
N GLN A 185 -3.41 -7.69 -10.92
CA GLN A 185 -4.58 -7.27 -11.70
C GLN A 185 -5.06 -5.90 -11.21
N PRO A 186 -4.42 -4.81 -11.66
CA PRO A 186 -4.63 -3.46 -11.13
C PRO A 186 -5.93 -2.82 -11.64
N ILE A 187 -6.96 -3.59 -11.95
CA ILE A 187 -8.26 -3.07 -12.41
C ILE A 187 -9.25 -3.14 -11.25
N LEU A 188 -9.93 -2.03 -10.95
CA LEU A 188 -11.04 -1.94 -10.02
C LEU A 188 -12.35 -1.76 -10.77
N ARG A 189 -13.39 -2.48 -10.35
CA ARG A 189 -14.77 -2.20 -10.76
C ARG A 189 -15.43 -1.33 -9.71
N LEU A 190 -15.86 -0.13 -10.13
CA LEU A 190 -16.45 0.88 -9.27
C LEU A 190 -17.91 1.09 -9.65
N ALA A 191 -18.81 1.06 -8.68
CA ALA A 191 -20.17 1.55 -8.83
C ALA A 191 -20.24 2.99 -8.32
N SER A 192 -20.82 3.88 -9.14
CA SER A 192 -21.10 5.25 -8.75
C SER A 192 -22.18 5.26 -7.66
N PRO A 193 -21.95 5.93 -6.51
CA PRO A 193 -22.94 6.00 -5.44
C PRO A 193 -24.16 6.88 -5.78
N PHE A 194 -24.11 7.64 -6.89
CA PHE A 194 -25.17 8.57 -7.29
C PHE A 194 -26.15 7.95 -8.30
N ASP A 195 -25.65 7.21 -9.28
CA ASP A 195 -26.43 6.71 -10.42
C ASP A 195 -26.25 5.20 -10.68
N TRP A 196 -25.47 4.51 -9.85
CA TRP A 196 -25.20 3.06 -9.94
C TRP A 196 -24.51 2.62 -11.23
N SER A 197 -24.00 3.57 -12.03
CA SER A 197 -23.19 3.25 -13.19
C SER A 197 -21.91 2.52 -12.78
N ILE A 198 -21.57 1.46 -13.52
CA ILE A 198 -20.36 0.66 -13.26
C ILE A 198 -19.26 1.13 -14.21
N SER A 199 -18.08 1.41 -13.67
CA SER A 199 -16.90 1.73 -14.45
C SER A 199 -15.71 0.86 -14.06
N GLN A 200 -14.84 0.58 -15.03
CA GLN A 200 -13.55 -0.05 -14.78
C GLN A 200 -12.47 1.03 -14.71
N ARG A 201 -11.65 0.98 -13.66
CA ARG A 201 -10.52 1.89 -13.47
C ARG A 201 -9.25 1.08 -13.26
N GLU A 202 -8.18 1.51 -13.91
CA GLU A 202 -6.86 0.97 -13.64
C GLU A 202 -6.19 1.77 -12.51
N VAL A 203 -5.63 1.06 -11.55
CA VAL A 203 -4.84 1.58 -10.45
C VAL A 203 -3.44 1.90 -10.98
N ARG A 204 -3.07 3.16 -10.91
CA ARG A 204 -1.72 3.64 -11.18
C ARG A 204 -1.13 4.23 -9.90
N ILE A 205 0.10 3.83 -9.58
CA ILE A 205 0.81 4.30 -8.40
C ILE A 205 2.11 4.93 -8.87
N ASP A 206 2.29 6.21 -8.55
CA ASP A 206 3.48 6.97 -8.90
C ASP A 206 4.15 7.50 -7.64
N LYS A 207 5.48 7.46 -7.59
CA LYS A 207 6.27 7.98 -6.48
C LYS A 207 6.83 9.35 -6.88
N PRO A 208 6.50 10.43 -6.15
CA PRO A 208 7.13 11.72 -6.39
C PRO A 208 8.63 11.66 -6.02
N HIS A 209 9.49 11.86 -7.02
CA HIS A 209 10.95 11.89 -6.85
C HIS A 209 11.49 13.29 -6.58
N LEU A 210 10.85 14.33 -7.13
CA LEU A 210 11.25 15.72 -6.94
C LEU A 210 10.01 16.62 -6.76
N PRO A 211 9.80 17.19 -5.56
CA PRO A 211 10.49 16.85 -4.31
C PRO A 211 10.19 15.41 -3.87
N HIS A 212 11.14 14.78 -3.17
CA HIS A 212 10.93 13.45 -2.60
C HIS A 212 9.80 13.47 -1.55
N ARG A 213 8.80 12.60 -1.72
CA ARG A 213 7.66 12.49 -0.80
C ARG A 213 7.55 11.10 -0.18
N PRO A 214 7.10 10.98 1.08
CA PRO A 214 6.89 9.69 1.76
C PRO A 214 5.57 8.99 1.36
N TRP A 215 4.72 9.66 0.56
CA TRP A 215 3.51 9.11 -0.04
C TRP A 215 3.69 8.85 -1.54
N VAL A 216 2.75 8.09 -2.09
CA VAL A 216 2.57 7.89 -3.52
C VAL A 216 1.33 8.63 -4.01
N THR A 217 1.31 8.98 -5.29
CA THR A 217 0.09 9.37 -5.99
C THR A 217 -0.63 8.11 -6.42
N TYR A 218 -1.80 7.84 -5.85
CA TYR A 218 -2.67 6.72 -6.19
C TYR A 218 -3.79 7.24 -7.10
N ARG A 219 -3.85 6.73 -8.33
CA ARG A 219 -4.73 7.23 -9.40
C ARG A 219 -5.61 6.10 -9.93
N LEU A 220 -6.87 6.43 -10.21
CA LEU A 220 -7.84 5.53 -10.83
C LEU A 220 -8.14 5.97 -12.26
N THR A 221 -7.26 5.61 -13.18
CA THR A 221 -7.35 6.03 -14.57
C THR A 221 -8.41 5.22 -15.33
N PRO A 222 -9.13 5.81 -16.30
CA PRO A 222 -10.05 5.04 -17.15
C PRO A 222 -9.30 3.91 -17.87
N VAL A 223 -9.88 2.70 -17.89
CA VAL A 223 -9.43 1.65 -18.80
C VAL A 223 -9.89 2.04 -20.20
N ARG A 224 -8.97 2.20 -21.16
CA ARG A 224 -9.33 2.40 -22.57
C ARG A 224 -9.52 1.03 -23.19
N ASP A 225 -10.65 0.82 -23.86
CA ASP A 225 -10.83 -0.36 -24.70
C ASP A 225 -9.75 -0.40 -25.78
N GLN A 226 -8.99 -1.50 -25.85
CA GLN A 226 -7.95 -1.69 -26.87
C GLN A 226 -8.50 -1.74 -28.30
N ALA A 227 -9.82 -1.76 -28.48
CA ALA A 227 -10.47 -1.85 -29.78
C ALA A 227 -10.43 -0.57 -30.65
N ALA A 228 -9.94 0.55 -30.11
CA ALA A 228 -9.89 1.83 -30.84
C ALA A 228 -8.50 2.18 -31.44
N ALA A 229 -7.53 1.26 -31.37
CA ALA A 229 -6.20 1.42 -31.95
C ALA A 229 -5.92 0.32 -32.98
N ALA A 230 -6.64 0.36 -34.10
CA ALA A 230 -6.33 -0.37 -35.32
C ALA A 230 -6.50 0.58 -36.51
#